data_AF-A0A7Y2XCQ7-F1
#
_entry.id   AF-A0A7Y2XCQ7-F1
#
_cell.length_a   1.000
_cell.length_b   1.000
_cell.length_c   1.000
_cell.angle_alpha   90.00
_cell.angle_beta   90.00
_cell.angle_gamma   90.00
#
_symmetry.space_group_name_H-M   'P 1'
#
loop_
_entity.id
_entity.type
_entity.pdbx_description
1 polymer ?
#
loop_
_entity_poly.entity_id
_entity_poly.type
_entity_poly.pdbx_seq_one_letter_code
_entity_poly.pdbx_strand_id
1 'polypeptide(L)'
;VVGMYKSGQIGGGGPQGNIHIPFTTFQQVYNRGDSIGWMMITGDMDHDITQIEADVKLLLKNLHKVHPNDERAFGSFNLGERISQVTGFLTGMQFLTWFVGIFTLIAGVFAIGAILLITVKERTKEIGIRRALGAKPWEIKRQIILESVFLTSVAGALGIIFGGLVLMLIDNTIGKGPEAALTNPTVDIPVVLIAAVTLVVLGTLIGMIPAQTAVSIRPIEALREE
;
A
#
# COMPACT_ATOMS: atom_id res chain seq x y z
N VAL A 1 23.45 -34.98 20.95
CA VAL A 1 22.85 -33.68 20.56
C VAL A 1 23.70 -32.58 21.18
N VAL A 2 24.26 -31.67 20.38
CA VAL A 2 25.19 -30.62 20.86
C VAL A 2 24.54 -29.25 21.01
N GLY A 3 23.32 -29.08 20.51
CA GLY A 3 22.55 -27.84 20.61
C GLY A 3 21.19 -27.98 19.94
N MET A 4 20.32 -27.03 20.23
CA MET A 4 19.02 -26.85 19.58
C MET A 4 19.07 -25.54 18.81
N TYR A 5 18.45 -25.49 17.63
CA TYR A 5 18.38 -24.28 16.81
C TYR A 5 16.93 -23.83 16.67
N LYS A 6 16.73 -22.53 16.48
CA LYS A 6 15.42 -21.96 16.17
C LYS A 6 15.14 -22.22 14.70
N SER A 7 14.02 -22.86 14.39
CA SER A 7 13.60 -23.07 13.00
C SER A 7 13.35 -21.72 12.32
N GLY A 8 13.91 -21.55 11.11
CA GLY A 8 13.59 -20.42 10.24
C GLY A 8 12.23 -20.59 9.57
N GLN A 9 11.60 -19.47 9.20
CA GLN A 9 10.27 -19.43 8.55
C GLN A 9 10.30 -20.00 7.12
N ILE A 10 11.46 -20.01 6.46
CA ILE A 10 11.67 -20.61 5.14
C ILE A 10 12.12 -22.06 5.35
N GLY A 11 11.17 -22.91 5.75
CA GLY A 11 11.43 -24.31 6.10
C GLY A 11 11.19 -25.25 4.93
N GLY A 12 12.26 -25.62 4.20
CA GLY A 12 12.25 -26.74 3.25
C GLY A 12 12.35 -28.11 3.92
N GLY A 13 11.70 -28.31 5.07
CA GLY A 13 11.79 -29.52 5.89
C GLY A 13 10.43 -30.18 6.05
N GLY A 14 10.37 -31.51 5.90
CA GLY A 14 9.15 -32.28 6.10
C GLY A 14 8.65 -32.26 7.56
N PRO A 15 7.49 -32.89 7.86
CA PRO A 15 6.79 -32.78 9.14
C PRO A 15 7.55 -33.22 10.41
N GLN A 16 8.73 -33.82 10.26
CA GLN A 16 9.43 -34.55 11.32
C GLN A 16 10.63 -33.79 11.92
N GLY A 17 10.81 -32.51 11.60
CA GLY A 17 11.92 -31.69 12.08
C GLY A 17 13.23 -31.95 11.32
N ASN A 18 14.18 -31.01 11.40
CA ASN A 18 15.49 -31.16 10.73
C ASN A 18 16.59 -31.40 11.76
N ILE A 19 17.55 -32.24 11.40
CA ILE A 19 18.76 -32.51 12.18
C ILE A 19 19.95 -32.08 11.32
N HIS A 20 20.83 -31.26 11.88
CA HIS A 20 22.04 -30.81 11.20
C HIS A 20 23.25 -31.55 11.77
N ILE A 21 24.07 -32.11 10.88
CA ILE A 21 25.35 -32.72 11.23
C ILE A 21 26.45 -32.18 10.32
N PRO A 22 27.74 -32.20 10.74
CA PRO A 22 28.84 -31.76 9.89
C PRO A 22 28.88 -32.51 8.56
N PHE A 23 29.15 -31.77 7.47
CA PHE A 23 29.14 -32.30 6.10
C PHE A 23 30.10 -33.49 5.92
N THR A 24 31.31 -33.39 6.48
CA THR A 24 32.34 -34.44 6.40
C THR A 24 31.90 -35.74 7.11
N THR A 25 31.24 -35.62 8.26
CA THR A 25 30.67 -36.77 8.98
C THR A 25 29.56 -37.43 8.16
N PHE A 26 28.68 -36.64 7.55
CA PHE A 26 27.63 -37.17 6.68
C PHE A 26 28.21 -37.93 5.48
N GLN A 27 29.26 -37.41 4.84
CA GLN A 27 29.91 -38.11 3.72
C GLN A 27 30.50 -39.46 4.11
N GLN A 28 31.15 -39.55 5.28
CA GLN A 28 31.76 -40.79 5.77
C GLN A 28 30.70 -41.84 6.14
N VAL A 29 29.69 -41.45 6.92
CA VAL A 29 28.65 -42.36 7.42
C VAL A 29 27.84 -42.96 6.27
N TYR A 30 27.56 -42.18 5.24
CA TYR A 30 26.75 -42.62 4.09
C TYR A 30 27.58 -43.01 2.85
N ASN A 31 28.90 -43.12 2.99
CA ASN A 31 29.83 -43.51 1.92
C ASN A 31 29.61 -42.75 0.60
N ARG A 32 29.45 -41.42 0.65
CA ARG A 32 29.16 -40.59 -0.53
C ARG A 32 30.40 -40.19 -1.34
N GLY A 33 31.60 -40.47 -0.84
CA GLY A 33 32.85 -40.02 -1.46
C GLY A 33 32.83 -38.51 -1.72
N ASP A 34 33.29 -38.11 -2.90
CA ASP A 34 33.38 -36.70 -3.31
C ASP A 34 32.09 -36.15 -3.97
N SER A 35 30.98 -36.91 -3.93
CA SER A 35 29.72 -36.49 -4.53
C SER A 35 28.97 -35.50 -3.64
N ILE A 36 28.78 -34.27 -4.13
CA ILE A 36 28.02 -33.20 -3.48
C ILE A 36 26.65 -33.09 -4.17
N GLY A 37 25.56 -33.15 -3.39
CA GLY A 37 24.20 -33.08 -3.94
C GLY A 37 23.78 -31.67 -4.34
N TRP A 38 23.87 -30.73 -3.42
CA TRP A 38 23.59 -29.30 -3.65
C TRP A 38 24.50 -28.46 -2.76
N MET A 39 24.78 -27.25 -3.21
CA MET A 39 25.57 -26.27 -2.47
C MET A 39 24.74 -25.01 -2.29
N MET A 40 24.75 -24.47 -1.07
CA MET A 40 24.22 -23.13 -0.82
C MET A 40 25.37 -22.15 -0.91
N ILE A 41 25.21 -21.14 -1.76
CA ILE A 41 26.17 -20.05 -1.91
C ILE A 41 25.45 -18.78 -1.51
N THR A 42 26.09 -17.99 -0.66
CA THR A 42 25.61 -16.70 -0.21
C THR A 42 26.56 -15.62 -0.73
N GLY A 43 26.00 -14.48 -1.10
CA GLY A 43 26.76 -13.31 -1.56
C GLY A 43 26.68 -12.18 -0.54
N ASP A 44 27.69 -11.32 -0.54
CA ASP A 44 27.63 -10.06 0.20
C ASP A 44 26.54 -9.14 -0.36
N MET A 45 25.95 -8.31 0.49
CA MET A 45 24.80 -7.46 0.12
C MET A 45 25.10 -6.43 -0.97
N ASP A 46 26.37 -6.09 -1.20
CA ASP A 46 26.79 -5.10 -2.18
C ASP A 46 26.84 -5.64 -3.62
N HIS A 47 26.65 -6.95 -3.82
CA HIS A 47 26.80 -7.60 -5.11
C HIS A 47 25.47 -8.21 -5.60
N ASP A 48 25.21 -8.10 -6.91
CA ASP A 48 24.02 -8.69 -7.52
C ASP A 48 24.10 -10.22 -7.48
N ILE A 49 23.10 -10.83 -6.84
CA ILE A 49 23.05 -12.28 -6.69
C ILE A 49 22.90 -13.01 -8.03
N THR A 50 22.30 -12.37 -9.05
CA THR A 50 22.17 -12.95 -10.40
C THR A 50 23.53 -12.99 -11.10
N GLN A 51 24.36 -11.96 -10.89
CA GLN A 51 25.73 -11.95 -11.39
C GLN A 51 26.60 -12.98 -10.67
N ILE A 52 26.49 -13.09 -9.35
CA ILE A 52 27.21 -14.12 -8.57
C ILE A 52 26.86 -15.53 -9.08
N GLU A 53 25.58 -15.79 -9.36
CA GLU A 53 25.16 -17.08 -9.90
C GLU A 53 25.81 -17.38 -11.26
N ALA A 54 25.86 -16.38 -12.15
CA ALA A 54 26.49 -16.52 -13.46
C ALA A 54 28.00 -16.82 -13.32
N ASP A 55 28.69 -16.08 -12.46
CA ASP A 55 30.13 -16.22 -12.23
C ASP A 55 30.47 -17.59 -11.60
N VAL A 56 29.68 -18.03 -10.62
CA VAL A 56 29.83 -19.35 -9.99
C VAL A 56 29.60 -20.46 -11.01
N LYS A 57 28.55 -20.37 -11.84
CA LYS A 57 28.30 -21.36 -12.89
C LYS A 57 29.47 -21.42 -13.86
N LEU A 58 30.00 -20.28 -14.28
CA LEU A 58 31.14 -20.22 -15.19
C LEU A 58 32.39 -20.84 -14.56
N LEU A 59 32.67 -20.55 -13.29
CA LEU A 59 33.77 -21.17 -12.53
C LEU A 59 33.61 -22.70 -12.48
N LEU A 60 32.42 -23.20 -12.12
CA LEU A 60 32.15 -24.63 -12.04
C LEU A 60 32.26 -25.32 -13.39
N LYS A 61 31.78 -24.69 -14.47
CA LYS A 61 31.94 -25.19 -15.84
C LYS A 61 33.41 -25.31 -16.23
N ASN A 62 34.22 -24.29 -15.92
CA ASN A 62 35.66 -24.30 -16.19
C ASN A 62 36.38 -25.41 -15.40
N LEU A 63 36.06 -25.56 -14.10
CA LEU A 63 36.67 -26.58 -13.25
C LEU A 63 36.34 -28.01 -13.71
N HIS A 64 35.11 -28.25 -14.16
CA HIS A 64 34.64 -29.57 -14.57
C HIS A 64 34.74 -29.82 -16.08
N LYS A 65 35.40 -28.93 -16.83
CA LYS A 65 35.58 -29.02 -18.30
C LYS A 65 34.25 -29.17 -19.07
N VAL A 66 33.22 -28.50 -18.58
CA VAL A 66 31.90 -28.44 -19.23
C VAL A 66 31.91 -27.32 -20.26
N HIS A 67 31.25 -27.54 -21.40
CA HIS A 67 31.14 -26.52 -22.44
C HIS A 67 30.44 -25.25 -21.89
N PRO A 68 30.93 -24.02 -22.19
CA PRO A 68 30.37 -22.79 -21.62
C PRO A 68 28.86 -22.61 -21.85
N ASN A 69 28.38 -23.03 -23.02
CA ASN A 69 26.97 -22.93 -23.42
C ASN A 69 26.10 -24.10 -22.95
N ASP A 70 26.64 -25.09 -22.24
CA ASP A 70 25.83 -26.18 -21.71
C ASP A 70 25.14 -25.72 -20.43
N GLU A 71 23.81 -25.60 -20.47
CA GLU A 71 22.97 -25.18 -19.35
C GLU A 71 22.49 -26.36 -18.48
N ARG A 72 22.67 -27.60 -18.93
CA ARG A 72 22.11 -28.79 -18.25
C ARG A 72 23.04 -29.37 -17.20
N ALA A 73 24.33 -29.07 -17.27
CA ALA A 73 25.35 -29.62 -16.38
C ALA A 73 25.21 -29.12 -14.92
N PHE A 74 24.81 -27.87 -14.73
CA PHE A 74 24.66 -27.26 -13.40
C PHE A 74 23.32 -26.54 -13.27
N GLY A 75 22.40 -27.16 -12.54
CA GLY A 75 21.16 -26.51 -12.11
C GLY A 75 21.43 -25.50 -11.00
N SER A 76 20.62 -24.45 -10.94
CA SER A 76 20.65 -23.46 -9.86
C SER A 76 19.24 -23.11 -9.43
N PHE A 77 19.12 -22.65 -8.20
CA PHE A 77 17.89 -22.08 -7.66
C PHE A 77 18.23 -20.74 -7.03
N ASN A 78 17.95 -19.66 -7.77
CA ASN A 78 18.27 -18.31 -7.34
C ASN A 78 17.11 -17.71 -6.54
N LEU A 79 17.31 -17.57 -5.23
CA LEU A 79 16.30 -16.95 -4.38
C LEU A 79 16.16 -15.45 -4.64
N GLY A 80 17.23 -14.73 -5.02
CA GLY A 80 17.12 -13.29 -5.23
C GLY A 80 16.39 -12.91 -6.50
N GLU A 81 16.46 -13.71 -7.57
CA GLU A 81 15.59 -13.49 -8.75
C GLU A 81 14.11 -13.68 -8.36
N ARG A 82 13.80 -14.74 -7.59
CA ARG A 82 12.42 -15.00 -7.13
C ARG A 82 11.93 -13.92 -6.17
N ILE A 83 12.79 -13.45 -5.26
CA ILE A 83 12.49 -12.32 -4.37
C ILE A 83 12.31 -11.04 -5.18
N SER A 84 13.13 -10.79 -6.21
CA SER A 84 13.00 -9.63 -7.10
C SER A 84 11.66 -9.65 -7.86
N GLN A 85 11.25 -10.80 -8.39
CA GLN A 85 9.93 -10.97 -9.02
C GLN A 85 8.78 -10.69 -8.04
N VAL A 86 8.85 -11.24 -6.82
CA VAL A 86 7.83 -11.04 -5.79
C VAL A 86 7.80 -9.58 -5.33
N THR A 87 8.95 -8.97 -5.07
CA THR A 87 9.03 -7.55 -4.65
C THR A 87 8.58 -6.60 -5.77
N GLY A 88 8.91 -6.89 -7.03
CA GLY A 88 8.38 -6.16 -8.19
C GLY A 88 6.86 -6.25 -8.30
N PHE A 89 6.29 -7.45 -8.10
CA PHE A 89 4.83 -7.63 -8.05
C PHE A 89 4.18 -6.84 -6.90
N LEU A 90 4.75 -6.92 -5.69
CA LEU A 90 4.26 -6.18 -4.52
C LEU A 90 4.34 -4.66 -4.73
N THR A 91 5.41 -4.18 -5.35
CA THR A 91 5.59 -2.76 -5.70
C THR A 91 4.52 -2.32 -6.72
N GLY A 92 4.24 -3.15 -7.72
CA GLY A 92 3.17 -2.90 -8.69
C GLY A 92 1.77 -2.85 -8.04
N MET A 93 1.48 -3.76 -7.11
CA MET A 93 0.25 -3.71 -6.31
C MET A 93 0.17 -2.44 -5.47
N GLN A 94 1.26 -2.05 -4.79
CA GLN A 94 1.31 -0.83 -3.98
C GLN A 94 1.02 0.41 -4.83
N PHE A 95 1.57 0.49 -6.04
CA PHE A 95 1.27 1.56 -6.99
C PHE A 95 -0.22 1.61 -7.34
N LEU A 96 -0.83 0.46 -7.67
CA LEU A 96 -2.26 0.38 -7.97
C LEU A 96 -3.13 0.80 -6.78
N THR A 97 -2.77 0.39 -5.56
CA THR A 97 -3.48 0.79 -4.34
C THR A 97 -3.43 2.30 -4.13
N TRP A 98 -2.26 2.93 -4.31
CA TRP A 98 -2.12 4.39 -4.24
C TRP A 98 -2.92 5.10 -5.31
N PHE A 99 -2.86 4.60 -6.54
CA PHE A 99 -3.61 5.15 -7.67
C PHE A 99 -5.11 5.12 -7.36
N VAL A 100 -5.68 3.95 -7.08
CA VAL A 100 -7.10 3.81 -6.78
C VAL A 100 -7.49 4.66 -5.56
N GLY A 101 -6.69 4.63 -4.49
CA GLY A 101 -6.96 5.39 -3.27
C GLY A 101 -7.07 6.90 -3.50
N ILE A 102 -6.15 7.49 -4.26
CA ILE A 102 -6.18 8.93 -4.59
C ILE A 102 -7.41 9.27 -5.44
N PHE A 103 -7.70 8.47 -6.48
CA PHE A 103 -8.84 8.72 -7.35
C PHE A 103 -10.18 8.57 -6.62
N THR A 104 -10.32 7.58 -5.75
CA THR A 104 -11.51 7.43 -4.90
C THR A 104 -11.68 8.61 -3.95
N LEU A 105 -10.58 9.09 -3.35
CA LEU A 105 -10.61 10.27 -2.48
C LEU A 105 -11.06 11.51 -3.25
N ILE A 106 -10.48 11.77 -4.43
CA ILE A 106 -10.87 12.88 -5.30
C ILE A 106 -12.36 12.79 -5.69
N ALA A 107 -12.82 11.61 -6.14
CA ALA A 107 -14.21 11.39 -6.52
C ALA A 107 -15.19 11.68 -5.36
N GLY A 108 -14.83 11.28 -4.14
CA GLY A 108 -15.61 11.58 -2.94
C GLY A 108 -15.73 13.08 -2.65
N VAL A 109 -14.64 13.84 -2.77
CA VAL A 109 -14.69 15.30 -2.57
C VAL A 109 -15.52 15.98 -3.66
N PHE A 110 -15.43 15.52 -4.92
CA PHE A 110 -16.27 16.04 -6.01
C PHE A 110 -17.77 15.80 -5.75
N ALA A 111 -18.14 14.63 -5.22
CA ALA A 111 -19.53 14.34 -4.86
C ALA A 111 -20.05 15.33 -3.80
N ILE A 112 -19.26 15.62 -2.77
CA ILE A 112 -19.62 16.61 -1.73
C ILE A 112 -19.76 18.01 -2.34
N GLY A 113 -18.83 18.40 -3.23
CA GLY A 113 -18.90 19.67 -3.95
C GLY A 113 -20.18 19.84 -4.77
N ALA A 114 -20.60 18.79 -5.46
CA ALA A 114 -21.83 18.79 -6.25
C ALA A 114 -23.07 18.99 -5.36
N ILE A 115 -23.14 18.28 -4.22
CA ILE A 115 -24.24 18.43 -3.26
C ILE A 115 -24.27 19.86 -2.71
N LEU A 116 -23.13 20.40 -2.28
CA LEU A 116 -23.05 21.78 -1.77
C LEU A 116 -23.49 22.83 -2.79
N LEU A 117 -23.19 22.61 -4.07
CA LEU A 117 -23.65 23.49 -5.14
C LEU A 117 -25.18 23.48 -5.27
N ILE A 118 -25.80 22.30 -5.20
CA ILE A 118 -27.26 22.17 -5.20
C ILE A 118 -27.85 22.86 -3.97
N THR A 119 -27.32 22.59 -2.78
CA THR A 119 -27.83 23.19 -1.54
C THR A 119 -27.70 24.72 -1.57
N VAL A 120 -26.62 25.30 -2.11
CA VAL A 120 -26.50 26.75 -2.27
C VAL A 120 -27.60 27.32 -3.18
N LYS A 121 -27.97 26.61 -4.24
CA LYS A 121 -29.06 27.02 -5.13
C LYS A 121 -30.43 26.97 -4.46
N GLU A 122 -30.69 25.97 -3.62
CA GLU A 122 -31.98 25.83 -2.92
C GLU A 122 -32.21 26.95 -1.89
N ARG A 123 -31.17 27.42 -1.20
CA ARG A 123 -31.21 28.53 -0.22
C ARG A 123 -30.80 29.88 -0.82
N THR A 124 -30.94 30.06 -2.13
CA THR A 124 -30.62 31.31 -2.85
C THR A 124 -31.35 32.52 -2.24
N LYS A 125 -32.64 32.37 -1.91
CA LYS A 125 -33.46 33.44 -1.31
C LYS A 125 -32.95 33.89 0.06
N GLU A 126 -32.53 32.95 0.91
CA GLU A 126 -31.95 33.25 2.23
C GLU A 126 -30.64 34.04 2.11
N ILE A 127 -29.78 33.63 1.17
CA ILE A 127 -28.50 34.28 0.86
C ILE A 127 -28.76 35.70 0.33
N GLY A 128 -29.75 35.87 -0.55
CA GLY A 128 -30.18 37.16 -1.08
C GLY A 128 -30.67 38.12 -0.01
N ILE A 129 -31.51 37.65 0.92
CA ILE A 129 -32.01 38.45 2.05
C ILE A 129 -30.85 38.87 2.97
N ARG A 130 -29.94 37.96 3.32
CA ARG A 130 -28.76 38.30 4.14
C ARG A 130 -27.88 39.37 3.49
N ARG A 131 -27.68 39.29 2.16
CA ARG A 131 -26.93 40.34 1.43
C ARG A 131 -27.67 41.66 1.36
N ALA A 132 -29.00 41.65 1.20
CA ALA A 132 -29.82 42.87 1.21
C ALA A 132 -29.78 43.58 2.58
N LEU A 133 -29.64 42.83 3.67
CA LEU A 133 -29.45 43.32 5.04
C LEU A 133 -28.01 43.78 5.34
N GLY A 134 -27.08 43.69 4.37
CA GLY A 134 -25.71 44.21 4.49
C GLY A 134 -24.63 43.18 4.83
N ALA A 135 -24.91 41.88 4.79
CA ALA A 135 -23.89 40.85 5.01
C ALA A 135 -22.77 40.96 3.95
N LYS A 136 -21.51 40.91 4.39
CA LYS A 136 -20.37 41.02 3.48
C LYS A 136 -20.25 39.74 2.65
N PRO A 137 -19.89 39.82 1.35
CA PRO A 137 -19.63 38.66 0.50
C PRO A 137 -18.67 37.64 1.12
N TRP A 138 -17.68 38.12 1.88
CA TRP A 138 -16.71 37.29 2.57
C TRP A 138 -17.30 36.43 3.69
N GLU A 139 -18.33 36.92 4.38
CA GLU A 139 -18.98 36.18 5.49
C GLU A 139 -19.72 34.95 4.95
N ILE A 140 -20.40 35.11 3.81
CA ILE A 140 -21.11 34.02 3.12
C ILE A 140 -20.10 33.00 2.56
N LYS A 141 -19.00 33.46 1.95
CA LYS A 141 -17.93 32.56 1.49
C LYS A 141 -17.34 31.74 2.64
N ARG A 142 -17.01 32.39 3.75
CA ARG A 142 -16.44 31.72 4.93
C ARG A 142 -17.39 30.69 5.49
N GLN A 143 -18.68 31.00 5.57
CA GLN A 143 -19.70 30.06 6.04
C GLN A 143 -19.76 28.79 5.17
N ILE A 144 -19.82 28.93 3.85
CA ILE A 144 -19.90 27.80 2.92
C ILE A 144 -18.61 26.97 2.92
N ILE A 145 -17.45 27.62 2.98
CA ILE A 145 -16.17 26.93 3.08
C ILE A 145 -16.08 26.14 4.39
N LEU A 146 -16.52 26.72 5.52
CA LEU A 146 -16.55 26.02 6.80
C LEU A 146 -17.53 24.84 6.79
N GLU A 147 -18.70 24.99 6.15
CA GLU A 147 -19.65 23.89 5.97
C GLU A 147 -19.04 22.75 5.13
N SER A 148 -18.31 23.10 4.07
CA SER A 148 -17.60 22.14 3.23
C SER A 148 -16.48 21.40 3.99
N VAL A 149 -15.63 22.13 4.70
CA VAL A 149 -14.54 21.56 5.51
C VAL A 149 -15.10 20.69 6.64
N PHE A 150 -16.20 21.10 7.26
CA PHE A 150 -16.85 20.33 8.32
C PHE A 150 -17.40 19.00 7.78
N LEU A 151 -18.18 19.04 6.69
CA LEU A 151 -18.74 17.83 6.09
C LEU A 151 -17.67 16.86 5.61
N THR A 152 -16.63 17.38 4.95
CA THR A 152 -15.50 16.57 4.48
C THR A 152 -14.71 15.97 5.65
N SER A 153 -14.44 16.74 6.70
CA SER A 153 -13.73 16.25 7.89
C SER A 153 -14.52 15.17 8.64
N VAL A 154 -15.82 15.34 8.81
CA VAL A 154 -16.69 14.33 9.45
C VAL A 154 -16.76 13.06 8.61
N ALA A 155 -16.96 13.18 7.29
CA ALA A 155 -16.95 12.04 6.38
C ALA A 155 -15.60 11.30 6.39
N GLY A 156 -14.49 12.04 6.39
CA GLY A 156 -13.14 11.49 6.49
C GLY A 156 -12.90 10.74 7.80
N ALA A 157 -13.29 11.33 8.94
CA ALA A 157 -13.17 10.68 10.24
C ALA A 157 -14.00 9.40 10.33
N LEU A 158 -15.25 9.43 9.86
CA LEU A 158 -16.10 8.24 9.78
C LEU A 158 -15.53 7.18 8.84
N GLY A 159 -14.96 7.59 7.70
CA GLY A 159 -14.29 6.68 6.78
C GLY A 159 -13.07 5.99 7.38
N ILE A 160 -12.24 6.72 8.14
CA ILE A 160 -11.08 6.15 8.85
C ILE A 160 -11.54 5.15 9.92
N ILE A 161 -12.54 5.51 10.73
CA ILE A 161 -13.08 4.63 11.77
C ILE A 161 -13.65 3.36 11.12
N PHE A 162 -14.45 3.51 10.07
CA PHE A 162 -15.05 2.38 9.37
C PHE A 162 -14.00 1.49 8.71
N GLY A 163 -12.99 2.07 8.05
CA GLY A 163 -11.86 1.34 7.51
C GLY A 163 -11.10 0.55 8.57
N GLY A 164 -10.83 1.17 9.73
CA GLY A 164 -10.21 0.51 10.87
C GLY A 164 -11.04 -0.66 11.42
N LEU A 165 -12.37 -0.51 11.50
CA LEU A 165 -13.28 -1.60 11.91
C LEU A 165 -13.26 -2.76 10.91
N VAL A 166 -13.25 -2.48 9.61
CA VAL A 166 -13.15 -3.50 8.56
C VAL A 166 -11.81 -4.23 8.67
N LEU A 167 -10.70 -3.52 8.87
CA LEU A 167 -9.39 -4.13 9.09
C LEU A 167 -9.37 -5.02 10.34
N MET A 168 -9.98 -4.59 11.43
CA MET A 168 -10.10 -5.38 12.66
C MET A 168 -10.94 -6.66 12.46
N LEU A 169 -12.01 -6.59 11.66
CA LEU A 169 -12.81 -7.76 11.31
C LEU A 169 -12.03 -8.75 10.44
N ILE A 170 -11.24 -8.25 9.48
CA ILE A 170 -10.38 -9.07 8.63
C ILE A 170 -9.29 -9.74 9.48
N ASP A 171 -8.64 -8.99 10.36
CA ASP A 171 -7.62 -9.54 11.27
C ASP A 171 -8.19 -10.67 12.15
N ASN A 172 -9.41 -10.51 12.67
CA ASN A 172 -10.03 -11.51 13.51
C ASN A 172 -10.49 -12.77 12.74
N THR A 173 -10.74 -12.69 11.43
CA THR A 173 -11.29 -13.80 10.63
C THR A 173 -10.24 -14.51 9.78
N ILE A 174 -9.27 -13.78 9.24
CA ILE A 174 -8.27 -14.27 8.27
C ILE A 174 -6.84 -14.06 8.79
N GLY A 175 -6.62 -13.18 9.77
CA GLY A 175 -5.30 -12.84 10.32
C GLY A 175 -4.75 -13.79 11.38
N LYS A 176 -5.54 -14.76 11.86
CA LYS A 176 -5.14 -15.68 12.95
C LYS A 176 -5.01 -17.13 12.48
N GLY A 177 -3.77 -17.61 12.35
CA GLY A 177 -3.47 -19.02 12.10
C GLY A 177 -2.05 -19.26 11.58
N PRO A 178 -1.55 -20.52 11.58
CA PRO A 178 -0.24 -20.88 11.03
C PRO A 178 -0.12 -20.62 9.51
N GLU A 179 -1.25 -20.47 8.81
CA GLU A 179 -1.38 -20.18 7.37
C GLU A 179 -2.01 -18.81 7.11
N ALA A 180 -1.81 -17.83 8.00
CA ALA A 180 -2.34 -16.48 7.81
C ALA A 180 -1.71 -15.84 6.56
N ALA A 181 -2.49 -15.75 5.47
CA ALA A 181 -2.07 -15.15 4.20
C ALA A 181 -1.81 -13.64 4.31
N LEU A 182 -2.29 -12.98 5.37
CA LEU A 182 -2.11 -11.56 5.66
C LEU A 182 -1.62 -11.41 7.09
N THR A 183 -0.33 -11.16 7.27
CA THR A 183 0.25 -10.88 8.59
C THR A 183 0.13 -9.39 8.89
N ASN A 184 -0.57 -9.02 9.97
CA ASN A 184 -0.72 -7.64 10.47
C ASN A 184 -1.15 -6.62 9.40
N PRO A 185 -2.43 -6.60 8.97
CA PRO A 185 -2.97 -5.55 8.10
C PRO A 185 -3.09 -4.23 8.87
N THR A 186 -1.95 -3.60 9.17
CA THR A 186 -1.85 -2.34 9.90
C THR A 186 -1.62 -1.21 8.91
N VAL A 187 -2.29 -0.09 9.13
CA VAL A 187 -2.04 1.14 8.36
C VAL A 187 -1.14 2.02 9.20
N ASP A 188 -0.06 2.49 8.58
CA ASP A 188 0.85 3.43 9.22
C ASP A 188 0.14 4.74 9.56
N ILE A 189 0.27 5.19 10.82
CA ILE A 189 -0.32 6.45 11.31
C ILE A 189 0.05 7.65 10.40
N PRO A 190 1.29 7.79 9.89
CA PRO A 190 1.64 8.82 8.93
C PRO A 190 0.76 8.83 7.66
N VAL A 191 0.39 7.67 7.12
CA VAL A 191 -0.44 7.59 5.91
C VAL A 191 -1.84 8.11 6.19
N VAL A 192 -2.41 7.77 7.35
CA VAL A 192 -3.73 8.29 7.80
C VAL A 192 -3.69 9.81 7.96
N LEU A 193 -2.63 10.35 8.56
CA LEU A 193 -2.45 11.80 8.72
C LEU A 193 -2.32 12.52 7.37
N ILE A 194 -1.51 11.98 6.45
CA ILE A 194 -1.36 12.54 5.09
C ILE A 194 -2.71 12.51 4.36
N ALA A 195 -3.46 11.42 4.44
CA ALA A 195 -4.79 11.31 3.85
C ALA A 195 -5.77 12.33 4.44
N ALA A 196 -5.80 12.49 5.76
CA ALA A 196 -6.67 13.45 6.44
C ALA A 196 -6.36 14.90 6.04
N VAL A 197 -5.07 15.29 6.01
CA VAL A 197 -4.65 16.62 5.56
C VAL A 197 -5.03 16.84 4.09
N THR A 198 -4.77 15.85 3.23
CA THR A 198 -5.12 15.92 1.80
C THR A 198 -6.63 16.10 1.60
N LEU A 199 -7.44 15.41 2.40
CA LEU A 199 -8.89 15.52 2.37
C LEU A 199 -9.37 16.91 2.76
N VAL A 200 -8.80 17.52 3.81
CA VAL A 200 -9.12 18.90 4.22
C VAL A 200 -8.72 19.91 3.14
N VAL A 201 -7.54 19.74 2.54
CA VAL A 201 -7.07 20.62 1.44
C VAL A 201 -8.00 20.52 0.24
N LEU A 202 -8.32 19.31 -0.23
CA LEU A 202 -9.22 19.11 -1.36
C LEU A 202 -10.65 19.57 -1.06
N GLY A 203 -11.15 19.31 0.15
CA GLY A 203 -12.44 19.79 0.62
C GLY A 203 -12.55 21.31 0.58
N THR A 204 -11.51 22.00 1.05
CA THR A 204 -11.43 23.47 0.99
C THR A 204 -11.43 23.96 -0.46
N LEU A 205 -10.61 23.36 -1.33
CA LEU A 205 -10.52 23.75 -2.75
C LEU A 205 -11.85 23.57 -3.48
N ILE A 206 -12.51 22.43 -3.30
CA ILE A 206 -13.80 22.17 -3.95
C ILE A 206 -14.89 23.07 -3.36
N GLY A 207 -14.89 23.34 -2.05
CA GLY A 207 -15.81 24.25 -1.37
C GLY A 207 -15.72 25.71 -1.86
N MET A 208 -14.60 26.12 -2.47
CA MET A 208 -14.48 27.46 -3.07
C MET A 208 -15.43 27.66 -4.25
N ILE A 209 -15.71 26.62 -5.05
CA ILE A 209 -16.58 26.70 -6.22
C ILE A 209 -18.03 27.10 -5.84
N PRO A 210 -18.74 26.38 -4.95
CA PRO A 210 -20.08 26.77 -4.52
C PRO A 210 -20.08 28.09 -3.73
N ALA A 211 -19.02 28.37 -2.96
CA ALA A 211 -18.89 29.64 -2.23
C ALA A 211 -18.79 30.85 -3.16
N GLN A 212 -18.11 30.72 -4.31
CA GLN A 212 -18.08 31.76 -5.34
C GLN A 212 -19.45 31.95 -5.98
N THR A 213 -20.12 30.84 -6.33
CA THR A 213 -21.47 30.86 -6.92
C THR A 213 -22.48 31.57 -6.01
N ALA A 214 -22.44 31.31 -4.69
CA ALA A 214 -23.33 31.97 -3.72
C ALA A 214 -23.18 33.51 -3.69
N VAL A 215 -21.96 34.01 -3.90
CA VAL A 215 -21.65 35.44 -3.88
C VAL A 215 -21.89 36.13 -5.21
N SER A 216 -21.91 35.41 -6.33
CA SER A 216 -22.27 36.01 -7.62
C SER A 216 -23.78 36.31 -7.75
N ILE A 217 -24.63 35.72 -6.91
CA ILE A 217 -26.08 35.94 -6.95
C ILE A 217 -26.42 37.39 -6.55
N ARG A 218 -27.11 38.10 -7.45
CA ARG A 218 -27.53 39.49 -7.20
C ARG A 218 -28.74 39.51 -6.26
N PRO A 219 -28.77 40.38 -5.22
CA PRO A 219 -29.88 40.43 -4.27
C PRO A 219 -31.24 40.70 -4.92
N ILE A 220 -31.25 41.47 -6.01
CA ILE A 220 -32.46 41.81 -6.76
C ILE A 220 -33.02 40.63 -7.57
N GLU A 221 -32.16 39.70 -8.00
CA GLU A 221 -32.56 38.47 -8.70
C GLU A 221 -33.09 37.44 -7.69
N ALA A 222 -32.44 37.32 -6.52
CA ALA A 222 -32.82 36.38 -5.46
C ALA A 222 -34.20 36.68 -4.80
N LEU A 223 -34.71 37.92 -4.93
CA LEU A 223 -36.04 38.32 -4.44
C LEU A 223 -37.13 38.24 -5.53
N ARG A 224 -36.73 38.08 -6.79
CA ARG A 224 -37.61 38.08 -7.97
C ARG A 224 -37.92 36.66 -8.47
N GLU A 225 -37.18 35.65 -8.02
CA GLU A 225 -37.54 34.24 -8.22
C GLU A 225 -38.79 33.89 -7.40
N GLU A 226 -39.92 33.79 -8.11
CA GLU A 226 -41.00 32.84 -7.82
C GLU A 226 -40.72 31.51 -8.51
#